data_AF-A0A3D9RRH8-F1
#
_entry.id   AF-A0A3D9RRH8-F1
#
_cell.length_a   1.000
_cell.length_b   1.000
_cell.length_c   1.000
_cell.angle_alpha   90.00
_cell.angle_beta   90.00
_cell.angle_gamma   90.00
#
_symmetry.space_group_name_H-M   'P 1'
#
loop_
_entity.id
_entity.type
_entity.pdbx_description
1 polymer ?
#
loop_
_entity_poly.entity_id
_entity_poly.type
_entity_poly.pdbx_seq_one_letter_code
_entity_poly.pdbx_strand_id
1 'polypeptide(L)'
;MLKLFEYNWQVRQDWFAWCQDVSEEELLKERIGGIGGILRTLFHIADVEFSWLSVLQGKPEFTEPFESYASLQQVKDLSARFHEEVRPFVMSWTNEMELKELSELTPKGELVSFKYGEIMRHVIAHEIHHIGQLSVWSREVDKVPVTANLIRRGLF
;
A
#
# COMPACT_ATOMS: atom_id res chain seq x y z
N MET A 1 13.56 -7.25 -5.40
CA MET A 1 12.74 -6.27 -4.66
C MET A 1 11.90 -5.44 -5.62
N LEU A 2 12.51 -4.68 -6.55
CA LEU A 2 11.80 -3.81 -7.51
C LEU A 2 10.61 -4.47 -8.21
N LYS A 3 10.77 -5.70 -8.71
CA LYS A 3 9.68 -6.44 -9.37
C LYS A 3 8.45 -6.67 -8.49
N LEU A 4 8.62 -6.78 -7.17
CA LEU A 4 7.49 -6.93 -6.26
C LEU A 4 6.77 -5.61 -5.99
N PHE A 5 7.48 -4.47 -6.00
CA PHE A 5 6.83 -3.15 -6.00
C PHE A 5 6.06 -2.92 -7.30
N GLU A 6 6.67 -3.21 -8.46
CA GLU A 6 5.98 -3.11 -9.76
C GLU A 6 4.73 -4.01 -9.80
N TYR A 7 4.82 -5.24 -9.28
CA TYR A 7 3.68 -6.16 -9.13
C TYR A 7 2.58 -5.55 -8.27
N ASN A 8 2.94 -5.07 -7.08
CA ASN A 8 2.02 -4.45 -6.14
C ASN A 8 1.28 -3.27 -6.78
N TRP A 9 2.01 -2.35 -7.43
CA TRP A 9 1.41 -1.21 -8.12
C TRP A 9 0.45 -1.65 -9.23
N GLN A 10 0.82 -2.62 -10.07
CA GLN A 10 -0.07 -3.14 -11.10
C GLN A 10 -1.35 -3.75 -10.50
N VAL A 11 -1.23 -4.57 -9.46
CA VAL A 11 -2.37 -5.20 -8.80
C VAL A 11 -3.27 -4.15 -8.12
N ARG A 12 -2.69 -3.13 -7.48
CA ARG A 12 -3.45 -2.03 -6.88
C ARG A 12 -4.26 -1.27 -7.92
N GLN A 13 -3.68 -1.01 -9.10
CA GLN A 13 -4.41 -0.39 -10.21
C GLN A 13 -5.54 -1.27 -10.74
N ASP A 14 -5.31 -2.59 -10.85
CA ASP A 14 -6.36 -3.55 -11.22
C ASP A 14 -7.51 -3.52 -10.18
N TRP A 15 -7.21 -3.38 -8.88
CA TRP A 15 -8.22 -3.24 -7.83
C TRP A 15 -8.98 -1.92 -7.88
N PHE A 16 -8.31 -0.82 -8.20
CA PHE A 16 -8.99 0.46 -8.44
C PHE A 16 -9.91 0.40 -9.66
N ALA A 17 -9.54 -0.34 -10.70
CA ALA A 17 -10.42 -0.60 -11.84
C ALA A 17 -11.62 -1.46 -11.42
N TRP A 18 -11.39 -2.54 -10.68
CA TRP A 18 -12.44 -3.41 -10.15
C TRP A 18 -13.46 -2.66 -9.27
N CYS A 19 -13.00 -1.69 -8.47
CA CYS A 19 -13.87 -0.90 -7.60
C CYS A 19 -14.85 0.01 -8.37
N GLN A 20 -14.59 0.33 -9.64
CA GLN A 20 -15.48 1.20 -10.43
C GLN A 20 -16.85 0.57 -10.67
N ASP A 21 -16.93 -0.76 -10.65
CA ASP A 21 -18.18 -1.49 -10.83
C ASP A 21 -18.86 -1.83 -9.49
N VAL A 22 -18.37 -1.31 -8.35
CA VAL A 22 -18.92 -1.55 -7.01
C VAL A 22 -19.59 -0.28 -6.52
N SER A 23 -20.76 -0.42 -5.88
CA SER A 23 -21.45 0.74 -5.32
C SER A 23 -20.62 1.39 -4.20
N GLU A 24 -20.74 2.71 -4.07
CA GLU A 24 -20.06 3.45 -3.00
C GLU A 24 -20.42 2.93 -1.61
N GLU A 25 -21.69 2.54 -1.40
CA GLU A 25 -22.15 1.88 -0.18
C GLU A 25 -21.34 0.62 0.14
N GLU A 26 -21.15 -0.29 -0.82
CA GLU A 26 -20.41 -1.54 -0.59
C GLU A 26 -18.88 -1.32 -0.45
N LEU A 27 -18.36 -0.24 -1.05
CA LEU A 27 -16.95 0.18 -0.91
C LEU A 27 -16.66 0.74 0.50
N LEU A 28 -17.60 1.49 1.07
CA LEU A 28 -17.49 2.12 2.40
C LEU A 28 -17.97 1.22 3.55
N LYS A 29 -18.72 0.16 3.24
CA LYS A 29 -19.26 -0.79 4.22
C LYS A 29 -18.17 -1.38 5.11
N GLU A 30 -18.44 -1.37 6.41
CA GLU A 30 -17.62 -2.05 7.40
C GLU A 30 -17.72 -3.57 7.26
N ARG A 31 -16.57 -4.25 7.33
CA ARG A 31 -16.45 -5.71 7.20
C ARG A 31 -15.55 -6.27 8.29
N ILE A 32 -15.70 -7.56 8.57
CA ILE A 32 -14.81 -8.25 9.50
C ILE A 32 -13.49 -8.58 8.81
N GLY A 33 -12.38 -8.27 9.48
CA GLY A 33 -11.02 -8.58 9.05
C GLY A 33 -10.21 -7.35 8.62
N GLY A 34 -8.89 -7.45 8.71
CA GLY A 34 -7.99 -6.38 8.29
C GLY A 34 -8.31 -5.03 8.94
N ILE A 35 -8.28 -3.97 8.14
CA ILE A 35 -8.64 -2.61 8.56
C ILE A 35 -10.15 -2.31 8.39
N GLY A 36 -10.95 -3.32 8.05
CA GLY A 36 -12.41 -3.25 8.17
C GLY A 36 -13.20 -2.78 6.96
N GLY A 37 -12.66 -2.72 5.75
CA GLY A 37 -13.44 -2.39 4.54
C GLY A 37 -12.63 -2.26 3.27
N ILE A 38 -13.29 -2.30 2.10
CA ILE A 38 -12.60 -2.35 0.79
C ILE A 38 -11.86 -1.04 0.51
N LEU A 39 -12.56 0.10 0.52
CA LEU A 39 -11.95 1.38 0.18
C LEU A 39 -10.95 1.84 1.24
N ARG A 40 -11.27 1.59 2.52
CA ARG A 40 -10.38 1.85 3.66
C ARG A 40 -9.07 1.05 3.54
N THR A 41 -9.13 -0.20 3.07
CA THR A 41 -7.92 -0.99 2.80
C THR A 41 -7.06 -0.40 1.70
N LEU A 42 -7.63 0.05 0.58
CA LEU A 42 -6.86 0.66 -0.51
C LEU A 42 -6.19 1.97 -0.08
N PHE A 43 -6.90 2.79 0.72
CA PHE A 43 -6.33 3.96 1.36
C PHE A 43 -5.17 3.59 2.29
N HIS A 44 -5.37 2.62 3.18
CA HIS A 44 -4.36 2.18 4.16
C HIS A 44 -3.09 1.66 3.49
N ILE A 45 -3.21 0.90 2.40
CA ILE A 45 -2.07 0.43 1.62
C ILE A 45 -1.26 1.61 1.07
N ALA A 46 -1.93 2.59 0.46
CA ALA A 46 -1.27 3.75 -0.14
C ALA A 46 -0.57 4.63 0.91
N ASP A 47 -1.23 4.86 2.05
CA ASP A 47 -0.68 5.57 3.20
C ASP A 47 0.57 4.86 3.74
N VAL A 48 0.48 3.57 4.10
CA VAL A 48 1.61 2.85 4.71
C VAL A 48 2.83 2.81 3.79
N GLU A 49 2.63 2.58 2.48
CA GLU A 49 3.72 2.68 1.51
C GLU A 49 4.34 4.08 1.49
N PHE A 50 3.51 5.13 1.36
CA PHE A 50 4.00 6.50 1.28
C PHE A 50 4.76 6.91 2.55
N SER A 51 4.18 6.63 3.71
CA SER A 51 4.71 7.02 5.02
C SER A 51 6.06 6.35 5.27
N TRP A 52 6.18 5.03 5.09
CA TRP A 52 7.48 4.35 5.25
C TRP A 52 8.53 4.86 4.27
N LEU A 53 8.19 5.02 3.00
CA LEU A 53 9.15 5.46 2.00
C LEU A 53 9.52 6.94 2.15
N SER A 54 8.65 7.76 2.71
CA SER A 54 8.94 9.16 3.08
C SER A 54 9.89 9.23 4.27
N VAL A 55 9.66 8.43 5.31
CA VAL A 55 10.53 8.36 6.49
C VAL A 55 11.94 7.89 6.10
N LEU A 56 12.07 6.89 5.21
CA LEU A 56 13.37 6.47 4.66
C LEU A 56 14.11 7.58 3.89
N GLN A 57 13.39 8.60 3.42
CA GLN A 57 13.95 9.78 2.76
C GLN A 57 14.17 10.96 3.71
N GLY A 58 13.89 10.81 5.00
CA GLY A 58 13.94 11.89 6.00
C GLY A 58 12.80 12.92 5.83
N LYS A 59 11.70 12.52 5.19
CA LYS A 59 10.48 13.33 5.02
C LYS A 59 9.45 12.93 6.09
N PRO A 60 8.52 13.83 6.46
CA PRO A 60 7.45 13.49 7.39
C PRO A 60 6.51 12.41 6.81
N GLU A 61 5.90 11.64 7.70
CA GLU A 61 4.82 10.71 7.37
C GLU A 61 3.52 11.45 7.01
N PHE A 62 2.61 10.74 6.35
CA PHE A 62 1.25 11.22 6.11
C PHE A 62 0.38 10.95 7.33
N THR A 63 -0.47 11.92 7.70
CA THR A 63 -1.23 11.87 8.96
C THR A 63 -2.73 12.16 8.80
N GLU A 64 -3.20 12.41 7.58
CA GLU A 64 -4.62 12.70 7.38
C GLU A 64 -5.47 11.43 7.50
N PRO A 65 -6.69 11.53 8.09
CA PRO A 65 -7.54 10.37 8.31
C PRO A 65 -8.24 9.93 7.03
N PHE A 66 -8.65 8.65 6.97
CA PHE A 66 -9.40 8.08 5.85
C PHE A 66 -10.67 8.88 5.52
N GLU A 67 -11.31 9.44 6.54
CA GLU A 67 -12.56 10.19 6.45
C GLU A 67 -12.42 11.44 5.54
N SER A 68 -11.20 11.96 5.35
CA SER A 68 -10.90 13.03 4.40
C SER A 68 -10.90 12.58 2.93
N TYR A 69 -10.90 11.27 2.68
CA TYR A 69 -10.75 10.62 1.38
C TYR A 69 -11.82 9.54 1.13
N ALA A 70 -12.99 9.64 1.76
CA ALA A 70 -14.03 8.61 1.77
C ALA A 70 -14.82 8.46 0.45
N SER A 71 -14.15 8.56 -0.71
CA SER A 71 -14.70 8.20 -2.03
C SER A 71 -13.62 7.55 -2.91
N LEU A 72 -14.05 6.71 -3.86
CA LEU A 72 -13.13 5.99 -4.74
C LEU A 72 -12.17 6.94 -5.49
N GLN A 73 -12.69 8.07 -5.97
CA GLN A 73 -11.89 9.03 -6.73
C GLN A 73 -10.82 9.69 -5.84
N GLN A 74 -11.16 10.08 -4.60
CA GLN A 74 -10.20 10.67 -3.67
C GLN A 74 -9.07 9.71 -3.31
N VAL A 75 -9.36 8.43 -3.05
CA VAL A 75 -8.32 7.43 -2.76
C VAL A 75 -7.45 7.15 -3.99
N LYS A 76 -8.03 7.12 -5.19
CA LYS A 76 -7.25 6.98 -6.44
C LYS A 76 -6.31 8.16 -6.64
N ASP A 77 -6.79 9.38 -6.47
CA ASP A 77 -5.99 10.60 -6.64
C ASP A 77 -4.88 10.68 -5.59
N LEU A 78 -5.17 10.31 -4.34
CA LEU A 78 -4.18 10.17 -3.27
C LEU A 78 -3.10 9.15 -3.64
N SER A 79 -3.50 7.94 -4.03
CA SER A 79 -2.56 6.88 -4.41
C SER A 79 -1.72 7.26 -5.62
N ALA A 80 -2.27 7.99 -6.59
CA ALA A 80 -1.52 8.45 -7.76
C ALA A 80 -0.48 9.51 -7.38
N ARG A 81 -0.85 10.48 -6.54
CA ARG A 81 0.08 11.49 -6.02
C ARG A 81 1.22 10.85 -5.22
N PHE A 82 0.90 9.95 -4.29
CA PHE A 82 1.91 9.21 -3.53
C PHE A 82 2.82 8.39 -4.42
N HIS A 83 2.28 7.72 -5.44
CA HIS A 83 3.07 6.94 -6.38
C HIS A 83 4.14 7.78 -7.08
N GLU A 84 3.79 8.98 -7.57
CA GLU A 84 4.76 9.89 -8.20
C GLU A 84 5.89 10.32 -7.24
N GLU A 85 5.59 10.47 -5.94
CA GLU A 85 6.58 10.85 -4.94
C GLU A 85 7.51 9.70 -4.53
N VAL A 86 6.98 8.48 -4.40
CA VAL A 86 7.78 7.34 -3.90
C VAL A 86 8.48 6.56 -5.01
N ARG A 87 7.92 6.54 -6.22
CA ARG A 87 8.46 5.75 -7.34
C ARG A 87 9.93 6.08 -7.63
N PRO A 88 10.38 7.36 -7.69
CA PRO A 88 11.80 7.65 -7.92
C PRO A 88 12.72 7.03 -6.87
N PHE A 89 12.32 7.05 -5.59
CA PHE A 89 13.09 6.44 -4.51
C PHE A 89 13.22 4.93 -4.70
N VAL A 90 12.10 4.24 -4.94
CA VAL A 90 12.09 2.79 -5.20
C VAL A 90 12.94 2.45 -6.42
N MET A 91 12.77 3.17 -7.54
CA MET A 91 13.51 2.89 -8.78
C MET A 91 15.01 3.19 -8.68
N SER A 92 15.42 4.06 -7.75
CA SER A 92 16.83 4.37 -7.46
C SER A 92 17.49 3.41 -6.47
N TRP A 93 16.78 2.39 -6.00
CA TRP A 93 17.28 1.47 -4.97
C TRP A 93 18.57 0.76 -5.38
N THR A 94 19.54 0.74 -4.47
CA THR A 94 20.83 0.07 -4.65
C THR A 94 21.08 -0.93 -3.52
N ASN A 95 21.99 -1.89 -3.73
CA ASN A 95 22.30 -2.91 -2.72
C ASN A 95 22.89 -2.30 -1.44
N GLU A 96 23.60 -1.17 -1.57
CA GLU A 96 24.18 -0.43 -0.45
C GLU A 96 23.10 0.16 0.47
N MET A 97 21.91 0.44 -0.07
CA MET A 97 20.78 0.95 0.71
C MET A 97 20.20 -0.10 1.65
N GLU A 98 20.34 -1.39 1.37
CA GLU A 98 19.82 -2.48 2.21
C GLU A 98 20.27 -2.38 3.67
N LEU A 99 21.52 -1.97 3.89
CA LEU A 99 22.18 -1.99 5.19
C LEU A 99 22.12 -0.64 5.94
N LYS A 100 21.60 0.41 5.30
CA LYS A 100 21.36 1.70 5.95
C LYS A 100 20.40 1.52 7.13
N GLU A 101 20.62 2.34 8.16
CA GLU A 101 19.81 2.32 9.38
C GLU A 101 18.91 3.56 9.42
N LEU A 102 17.65 3.31 9.73
CA LEU A 102 16.72 4.33 10.21
C LEU A 102 16.68 4.17 11.73
N SER A 103 17.04 5.23 12.46
CA SER A 103 17.02 5.23 13.92
C SER A 103 16.00 6.25 14.42
N GLU A 104 15.08 5.78 15.26
CA GLU A 104 13.99 6.58 15.82
C GLU A 104 13.94 6.43 17.33
N LEU A 105 13.48 7.47 18.02
CA LEU A 105 13.20 7.41 19.45
C LEU A 105 11.77 6.95 19.65
N THR A 106 11.57 5.89 20.43
CA THR A 106 10.24 5.51 20.89
C THR A 106 9.65 6.59 21.79
N PRO A 107 8.32 6.59 22.04
CA PRO A 107 7.71 7.49 23.03
C PRO A 107 8.30 7.37 24.45
N LYS A 108 9.00 6.27 24.75
CA LYS A 108 9.70 6.04 26.02
C LYS A 108 11.16 6.53 26.01
N GLY A 109 11.61 7.10 24.91
CA GLY A 109 12.98 7.59 24.71
C GLY A 109 14.00 6.49 24.38
N GLU A 110 13.57 5.28 24.07
CA GLU A 110 14.45 4.19 23.65
C GLU A 110 14.79 4.34 22.17
N LEU A 111 16.06 4.17 21.80
CA LEU A 111 16.45 4.17 20.39
C LEU A 111 16.10 2.81 19.77
N VAL A 112 15.23 2.83 18.77
CA VAL A 112 14.95 1.69 17.90
C VAL A 112 15.57 1.95 16.53
N SER A 113 16.11 0.91 15.92
CA SER A 113 16.75 1.01 14.62
C SER A 113 16.27 -0.09 13.69
N PHE A 114 15.94 0.27 12.46
CA PHE A 114 15.51 -0.65 11.41
C PHE A 114 16.46 -0.58 10.23
N LYS A 115 16.66 -1.72 9.56
CA LYS A 115 17.34 -1.70 8.27
C LYS A 115 16.39 -1.20 7.20
N TYR A 116 16.90 -0.34 6.33
CA TYR A 116 16.18 0.17 5.17
C TYR A 116 15.60 -0.97 4.32
N GLY A 117 16.38 -2.02 4.09
CA GLY A 117 15.90 -3.21 3.38
C GLY A 117 14.77 -3.95 4.11
N GLU A 118 14.78 -3.98 5.44
CA GLU A 118 13.72 -4.60 6.23
C GLU A 118 12.39 -3.88 6.01
N ILE A 119 12.41 -2.55 6.06
CA ILE A 119 11.24 -1.70 5.79
C ILE A 119 10.73 -1.91 4.36
N MET A 120 11.61 -1.93 3.36
CA MET A 120 11.18 -2.18 1.97
C MET A 120 10.47 -3.53 1.80
N ARG A 121 10.94 -4.58 2.47
CA ARG A 121 10.29 -5.90 2.45
C ARG A 121 8.97 -5.90 3.23
N HIS A 122 8.90 -5.16 4.33
CA HIS A 122 7.67 -4.95 5.09
C HIS A 122 6.59 -4.31 4.20
N VAL A 123 6.91 -3.21 3.50
CA VAL A 123 5.97 -2.52 2.60
C VAL A 123 5.44 -3.48 1.52
N ILE A 124 6.31 -4.27 0.90
CA ILE A 124 5.91 -5.28 -0.09
C ILE A 124 4.92 -6.28 0.51
N ALA A 125 5.27 -6.87 1.66
CA ALA A 125 4.47 -7.91 2.30
C ALA A 125 3.13 -7.38 2.84
N HIS A 126 3.13 -6.16 3.36
CA HIS A 126 1.96 -5.46 3.90
C HIS A 126 0.88 -5.31 2.84
N GLU A 127 1.23 -4.82 1.66
CA GLU A 127 0.27 -4.67 0.58
C GLU A 127 -0.26 -6.03 0.08
N ILE A 128 0.62 -7.02 -0.14
CA ILE A 128 0.19 -8.36 -0.56
C ILE A 128 -0.79 -8.97 0.44
N HIS A 129 -0.51 -8.80 1.74
CA HIS A 129 -1.38 -9.25 2.82
C HIS A 129 -2.78 -8.61 2.73
N HIS A 130 -2.86 -7.29 2.60
CA HIS A 130 -4.13 -6.57 2.55
C HIS A 130 -4.90 -6.78 1.24
N ILE A 131 -4.21 -6.90 0.11
CA ILE A 131 -4.82 -7.30 -1.16
C ILE A 131 -5.44 -8.70 -1.06
N GLY A 132 -4.81 -9.61 -0.31
CA GLY A 132 -5.39 -10.92 -0.01
C GLY A 132 -6.76 -10.82 0.67
N GLN A 133 -6.93 -9.86 1.59
CA GLN A 133 -8.21 -9.63 2.27
C GLN A 133 -9.29 -9.13 1.30
N LEU A 134 -8.94 -8.23 0.38
CA LEU A 134 -9.86 -7.76 -0.67
C LEU A 134 -10.39 -8.92 -1.52
N SER A 135 -9.57 -9.94 -1.78
CA SER A 135 -10.00 -11.12 -2.53
C SER A 135 -11.13 -11.89 -1.86
N VAL A 136 -11.19 -11.89 -0.52
CA VAL A 136 -12.28 -12.51 0.25
C VAL A 136 -13.54 -11.65 0.14
N TRP A 137 -13.46 -10.35 0.44
CA TRP A 137 -14.61 -9.45 0.41
C TRP A 137 -15.19 -9.26 -0.99
N SER A 138 -14.38 -9.40 -2.04
CA SER A 138 -14.88 -9.39 -3.42
C SER A 138 -15.94 -10.46 -3.67
N ARG A 139 -15.84 -11.62 -2.98
CA ARG A 139 -16.81 -12.71 -3.08
C ARG A 139 -18.08 -12.42 -2.30
N GLU A 140 -18.00 -11.67 -1.20
CA GLU A 140 -19.17 -11.25 -0.42
C GLU A 140 -20.07 -10.28 -1.19
N VAL A 141 -19.52 -9.60 -2.21
CA VAL A 141 -20.28 -8.72 -3.13
C VAL A 141 -20.56 -9.40 -4.48
N ASP A 142 -20.46 -10.72 -4.54
CA ASP A 142 -20.73 -11.55 -5.73
C ASP A 142 -19.90 -11.17 -6.99
N LYS A 143 -18.67 -10.67 -6.80
CA LYS A 143 -17.76 -10.35 -7.90
C LYS A 143 -16.53 -11.25 -7.91
N VAL A 144 -15.91 -11.37 -9.09
CA VAL A 144 -14.66 -12.11 -9.26
C VAL A 144 -13.50 -11.22 -8.78
N PRO A 145 -12.58 -11.71 -7.94
CA PRO A 145 -11.42 -10.95 -7.48
C PRO A 145 -10.44 -10.69 -8.63
N VAL A 146 -9.66 -9.62 -8.49
CA VAL A 146 -8.45 -9.40 -9.28
C VAL A 146 -7.48 -10.57 -9.06
N THR A 147 -6.81 -11.00 -10.13
CA THR A 147 -5.81 -12.06 -10.04
C THR A 147 -4.57 -11.60 -9.27
N ALA A 148 -4.21 -12.33 -8.22
CA ALA A 148 -2.96 -12.14 -7.47
C ALA A 148 -1.76 -12.88 -8.11
N ASN A 149 -1.88 -13.33 -9.36
CA ASN A 149 -0.79 -14.04 -10.01
C ASN A 149 0.32 -13.06 -10.40
N LEU A 150 1.55 -13.32 -9.97
CA LEU A 150 2.74 -12.61 -10.40
C LEU A 150 3.15 -13.00 -11.83
N ILE A 151 2.96 -14.27 -12.19
CA ILE A 151 3.34 -14.81 -13.50
C ILE A 151 2.44 -14.21 -14.59
N ARG A 152 3.03 -13.91 -15.75
CA ARG A 152 2.38 -13.27 -16.93
C ARG A 152 1.99 -11.80 -16.73
N ARG A 153 2.62 -11.09 -15.80
CA ARG A 153 2.50 -9.63 -15.63
C ARG A 153 3.61 -8.80 -16.32
N GLY A 154 4.50 -9.46 -17.07
CA GLY A 154 5.62 -8.80 -17.75
C GLY A 154 6.78 -8.40 -16.81
N LEU A 155 6.81 -8.97 -15.60
CA LEU A 155 7.81 -8.69 -14.58
C LEU A 155 8.82 -9.87 -14.54
N PHE A 156 9.96 -9.70 -15.21
CA PHE A 156 11.05 -10.69 -15.34
C PHE A 156 12.28 -10.31 -14.52
#